data_AF-A0A349LG25-F1
#
_entry.id   AF-A0A349LG25-F1
#
_cell.length_a   1.000
_cell.length_b   1.000
_cell.length_c   1.000
_cell.angle_alpha   90.00
_cell.angle_beta   90.00
_cell.angle_gamma   90.00
#
_symmetry.space_group_name_H-M   'P 1'
#
loop_
_entity.id
_entity.type
_entity.pdbx_description
1 polymer ?
#
loop_
_entity_poly.entity_id
_entity_poly.type
_entity_poly.pdbx_seq_one_letter_code
_entity_poly.pdbx_strand_id
1 'polypeptide(L)'
;QVEHFIVDSATIADRSFQGRNERVVFGAWQSITRALPPGTIAVSVDQPLGRLAFTLLEPRSDDGFANWAILDDQIDEGRYPVMRAH
;
A
#
# COMPACT_ATOMS: atom_id res chain seq x y z
N GLN A 1 12.74 -11.52 7.19
CA GLN A 1 13.02 -10.41 6.27
C GLN A 1 11.69 -9.89 5.75
N VAL A 2 11.57 -8.60 5.46
CA VAL A 2 10.34 -8.04 4.88
C VAL A 2 10.71 -7.17 3.68
N GLU A 3 9.73 -6.83 2.86
CA GLU A 3 9.89 -5.84 1.80
C GLU A 3 9.01 -4.62 2.12
N HIS A 4 9.56 -3.42 1.95
CA HIS A 4 8.79 -2.18 1.97
C HIS A 4 8.66 -1.61 0.55
N PHE A 5 7.61 -0.85 0.28
CA PHE A 5 7.46 -0.16 -0.99
C PHE A 5 7.89 1.29 -0.83
N ILE A 6 8.89 1.71 -1.60
CA ILE A 6 9.32 3.11 -1.69
C ILE A 6 8.59 3.75 -2.86
N VAL A 7 7.68 4.67 -2.53
CA VAL A 7 7.01 5.55 -3.47
C VAL A 7 8.03 6.54 -4.03
N ASP A 8 8.16 6.55 -5.34
CA ASP A 8 8.97 7.47 -6.13
C ASP A 8 8.13 8.66 -6.61
N SER A 9 6.95 8.39 -7.15
CA SER A 9 6.05 9.41 -7.68
C SER A 9 4.59 9.00 -7.56
N ALA A 10 3.68 9.95 -7.73
CA ALA A 10 2.25 9.68 -7.76
C ALA A 10 1.53 10.60 -8.75
N THR A 11 0.48 10.09 -9.39
CA THR A 11 -0.50 10.89 -10.12
C THR A 11 -1.79 10.98 -9.33
N ILE A 12 -2.46 12.12 -9.41
CA ILE A 12 -3.76 12.35 -8.79
C ILE A 12 -4.74 12.65 -9.93
N ALA A 13 -5.89 11.98 -9.94
CA ALA A 13 -6.92 12.24 -10.94
C ALA A 13 -7.44 13.68 -10.81
N ASP A 14 -7.61 14.38 -11.93
CA ASP A 14 -8.13 15.77 -11.91
C ASP A 14 -9.62 15.83 -11.53
N ARG A 15 -10.36 14.76 -11.79
CA ARG A 15 -11.80 14.67 -11.49
C ARG A 15 -12.02 13.77 -10.30
N SER A 16 -12.89 14.21 -9.40
CA SER A 16 -13.33 13.38 -8.27
C SER A 16 -14.26 12.27 -8.74
N PHE A 17 -14.06 11.05 -8.25
CA PHE A 17 -14.99 9.95 -8.30
C PHE A 17 -15.43 9.61 -6.87
N GLN A 18 -16.74 9.58 -6.62
CA GLN A 18 -17.33 9.31 -5.30
C GLN A 18 -16.74 10.17 -4.15
N GLY A 19 -16.45 11.44 -4.44
CA GLY A 19 -15.92 12.39 -3.45
C GLY A 19 -14.42 12.24 -3.16
N ARG A 20 -13.69 11.47 -3.96
CA ARG A 20 -12.23 11.30 -3.85
C ARG A 20 -11.57 11.47 -5.21
N ASN A 21 -10.35 12.00 -5.22
CA ASN A 21 -9.50 12.02 -6.40
C ASN A 21 -8.57 10.82 -6.31
N GLU A 22 -8.75 9.87 -7.23
CA GLU A 22 -7.99 8.63 -7.24
C GLU A 22 -6.49 8.89 -7.42
N ARG A 23 -5.66 7.98 -6.88
CA ARG A 23 -4.21 8.06 -6.92
C ARG A 23 -3.61 6.87 -7.65
N VAL A 24 -2.52 7.10 -8.37
CA VAL A 24 -1.64 6.02 -8.84
C VAL A 24 -0.26 6.32 -8.33
N VAL A 25 0.22 5.53 -7.37
CA VAL A 25 1.57 5.65 -6.82
C VAL A 25 2.53 4.79 -7.62
N PHE A 26 3.75 5.23 -7.87
CA PHE A 26 4.83 4.51 -8.55
C PHE A 26 5.98 4.33 -7.58
N GLY A 27 6.78 3.28 -7.77
CA GLY A 27 7.83 2.94 -6.81
C GLY A 27 8.33 1.52 -6.96
N ALA A 28 9.08 1.06 -5.97
CA ALA A 28 9.69 -0.27 -5.98
C ALA A 28 9.67 -0.92 -4.59
N TRP A 29 9.55 -2.25 -4.59
CA TRP A 29 9.77 -3.07 -3.40
C TRP A 29 11.27 -3.20 -3.13
N GLN A 30 11.66 -3.08 -1.87
CA GLN A 30 13.04 -3.31 -1.44
C GLN A 30 13.06 -4.21 -0.21
N SER A 31 13.89 -5.24 -0.23
CA SER A 31 14.07 -6.13 0.91
C SER A 31 14.87 -5.45 2.03
N ILE A 32 14.39 -5.57 3.26
CA ILE A 32 15.01 -5.02 4.46
C ILE A 32 14.96 -6.03 5.62
N THR A 33 15.92 -5.89 6.54
CA THR A 33 15.82 -6.51 7.87
C THR A 33 15.37 -5.44 8.85
N ARG A 34 14.18 -5.61 9.41
CA ARG A 34 13.55 -4.62 10.29
C ARG A 34 12.85 -5.33 11.45
N ALA A 35 13.01 -4.81 12.65
CA ALA A 35 12.13 -5.14 13.77
C ALA A 35 10.78 -4.46 13.55
N LEU A 36 9.70 -5.24 13.52
CA LEU A 36 8.36 -4.70 13.31
C LEU A 36 7.88 -3.99 14.58
N PRO A 37 7.33 -2.77 14.47
CA PRO A 37 6.85 -2.04 15.64
C PRO A 37 5.67 -2.80 16.30
N PRO A 38 5.48 -2.66 17.63
CA PRO A 38 4.29 -3.17 18.30
C PRO A 38 3.01 -2.65 17.63
N GLY A 39 1.99 -3.49 17.52
CA GLY A 39 0.74 -3.17 16.82
C GLY A 39 0.76 -3.47 15.32
N THR A 40 1.87 -3.98 14.76
CA THR A 40 1.88 -4.51 13.39
C THR A 40 0.93 -5.71 13.27
N ILE A 41 0.05 -5.70 12.28
CA ILE A 41 -0.91 -6.78 12.00
C ILE A 41 -0.42 -7.58 10.81
N ALA A 42 -0.31 -8.90 10.98
CA ALA A 42 -0.04 -9.82 9.88
C ALA A 42 -1.37 -10.22 9.20
N VAL A 43 -1.47 -10.00 7.89
CA VAL A 43 -2.61 -10.39 7.09
C VAL A 43 -2.18 -11.51 6.15
N SER A 44 -2.62 -12.75 6.43
CA SER A 44 -2.35 -13.87 5.53
C SER A 44 -3.18 -13.78 4.26
N VAL A 45 -2.54 -14.06 3.12
CA VAL A 45 -3.22 -14.21 1.83
C VAL A 45 -3.57 -15.68 1.51
N ASP A 46 -3.16 -16.63 2.35
CA ASP A 46 -3.52 -18.05 2.24
C ASP A 46 -4.88 -18.34 2.90
N GLN A 47 -5.91 -17.68 2.38
CA GLN A 47 -7.29 -17.77 2.86
C GLN A 47 -8.26 -17.31 1.74
N PRO A 48 -9.57 -17.64 1.80
CA PRO A 48 -10.51 -17.42 0.68
C PRO A 48 -10.59 -15.98 0.15
N LEU A 49 -10.40 -14.97 1.01
CA LEU A 49 -10.37 -13.54 0.70
C LEU A 49 -8.95 -13.01 0.47
N GLY A 50 -7.95 -13.86 0.31
CA GLY A 50 -6.55 -13.45 0.17
C GLY A 50 -6.32 -12.52 -1.02
N ARG A 51 -7.02 -12.77 -2.13
CA ARG A 51 -7.01 -11.88 -3.29
C ARG A 51 -7.58 -10.51 -2.97
N LEU A 52 -8.67 -10.44 -2.19
CA LEU A 52 -9.25 -9.16 -1.76
C LEU A 52 -8.27 -8.40 -0.85
N ALA A 53 -7.67 -9.08 0.12
CA ALA A 53 -6.66 -8.47 0.98
C ALA A 53 -5.47 -7.92 0.16
N PHE A 54 -4.99 -8.68 -0.82
CA PHE A 54 -3.95 -8.20 -1.73
C PHE A 54 -4.41 -7.00 -2.55
N THR A 55 -5.60 -7.05 -3.18
CA THR A 55 -6.17 -5.92 -3.94
C THR A 55 -6.28 -4.65 -3.09
N LEU A 56 -6.72 -4.75 -1.84
CA LEU A 56 -6.91 -3.59 -0.98
C LEU A 56 -5.58 -3.00 -0.48
N LEU A 57 -4.62 -3.87 -0.16
CA LEU A 57 -3.38 -3.46 0.51
C LEU A 57 -2.21 -3.20 -0.44
N GLU A 58 -2.24 -3.71 -1.67
CA GLU A 58 -1.17 -3.50 -2.64
C GLU A 58 -1.10 -2.03 -3.10
N PRO A 59 0.05 -1.33 -2.97
CA PRO A 59 0.19 0.08 -3.33
C PRO A 59 -0.19 0.37 -4.79
N ARG A 60 0.07 -0.58 -5.70
CA ARG A 60 -0.14 -0.46 -7.15
C ARG A 60 -1.49 -0.98 -7.63
N SER A 61 -2.41 -1.31 -6.72
CA SER A 61 -3.74 -1.78 -7.09
C SER A 61 -4.62 -0.64 -7.59
N ASP A 62 -5.31 -0.85 -8.71
CA ASP A 62 -6.19 0.15 -9.34
C ASP A 62 -7.48 0.40 -8.55
N ASP A 63 -7.77 -0.41 -7.52
CA ASP A 63 -8.94 -0.27 -6.64
C ASP A 63 -8.53 -0.53 -5.17
N GLY A 64 -7.28 -0.20 -4.83
CA GLY A 64 -6.71 -0.39 -3.50
C GLY A 64 -6.83 0.85 -2.61
N PHE A 65 -6.43 0.72 -1.35
CA PHE A 65 -6.45 1.83 -0.39
C PHE A 65 -5.54 3.00 -0.78
N ALA A 66 -4.42 2.74 -1.46
CA ALA A 66 -3.58 3.78 -2.05
C ALA A 66 -4.35 4.56 -3.12
N ASN A 67 -5.00 3.85 -4.04
CA ASN A 67 -5.79 4.47 -5.11
C ASN A 67 -6.92 5.34 -4.55
N TRP A 68 -7.64 4.81 -3.56
CA TRP A 68 -8.71 5.52 -2.87
C TRP A 68 -8.25 6.57 -1.87
N ALA A 69 -6.98 6.96 -1.86
CA ALA A 69 -6.52 8.06 -1.02
C ALA A 69 -6.66 7.79 0.50
N ILE A 70 -6.77 6.52 0.93
CA ILE A 70 -7.07 6.15 2.32
C ILE A 70 -5.82 6.15 3.21
N LEU A 71 -4.66 5.83 2.62
CA LEU A 71 -3.41 5.64 3.37
C LEU A 71 -2.39 6.79 3.21
N ASP A 72 -2.78 7.91 2.59
CA ASP A 72 -1.84 9.00 2.30
C ASP A 72 -1.16 9.58 3.53
N ASP A 73 -1.92 9.82 4.59
CA ASP A 73 -1.39 10.36 5.85
C ASP A 73 -0.48 9.34 6.57
N GLN A 74 -0.37 8.12 6.07
CA GLN A 74 0.50 7.06 6.57
C GLN A 74 1.71 6.81 5.66
N ILE A 75 1.81 7.47 4.51
CA ILE A 75 3.00 7.43 3.67
C ILE A 75 4.01 8.39 4.27
N ASP A 76 5.07 7.83 4.86
CA ASP A 76 6.08 8.60 5.58
C ASP A 76 7.45 8.48 4.90
N GLU A 77 8.04 9.60 4.54
CA GLU A 77 9.30 9.68 3.78
C GLU A 77 9.28 8.78 2.51
N GLY A 78 8.14 8.73 1.82
CA GLY A 78 7.93 7.89 0.64
C GLY A 78 7.73 6.40 0.95
N ARG A 79 7.72 5.97 2.20
CA ARG A 79 7.47 4.57 2.56
C ARG A 79 5.98 4.32 2.67
N TYR A 80 5.47 3.40 1.87
CA TYR A 80 4.10 2.93 2.00
C TYR A 80 3.95 2.08 3.28
N PRO A 81 2.84 2.20 4.05
CA PRO A 81 2.72 1.59 5.37
C PRO A 81 2.55 0.06 5.34
N VAL A 82 2.21 -0.52 4.18
CA VAL A 82 2.08 -1.97 4.02
C VAL A 82 3.42 -2.58 3.59
N MET A 83 3.86 -3.60 4.30
CA MET A 83 5.04 -4.40 3.99
C MET A 83 4.64 -5.79 3.50
N ARG A 84 5.48 -6.43 2.68
CA ARG A 84 5.36 -7.85 2.32
C ARG A 84 6.29 -8.71 3.18
N ALA A 85 5.85 -9.90 3.53
CA ALA A 85 6.63 -10.92 4.20
C ALA A 85 6.49 -12.24 3.44
N HIS A 86 7.60 -12.97 3.32
CA HIS A 86 7.69 -14.29 2.70
C HIS A 86 8.03 -15.35 3.73
#